data_AF-A0A2E5CC81-F1
#
_entry.id   AF-A0A2E5CC81-F1
#
_cell.length_a   1.000
_cell.length_b   1.000
_cell.length_c   1.000
_cell.angle_alpha   90.00
_cell.angle_beta   90.00
_cell.angle_gamma   90.00
#
_symmetry.space_group_name_H-M   'P 1'
#
loop_
_entity.id
_entity.type
_entity.pdbx_description
1 polymer ?
#
loop_
_entity_poly.entity_id
_entity_poly.type
_entity_poly.pdbx_seq_one_letter_code
_entity_poly.pdbx_strand_id
1 'polypeptide(L)'
;MLLGLQSCALFKDIKVSSSPEEAKRRICLNSEGKGRFIFAGQKHVFSYQSSFVEEDLKWASIIDFPVYGRESISVEWDSSKKTAITNASYEQALLKNTQGLDPRLLDSANQMWETFFKDFLIQKNIISDQTSQIKWSVQNKELFGSFDIEEYEARVKFLNVVSQGHFGRFDFKLIDKEGEPMFGMELIVRDCLEKPEF
;
A
#
# COMPACT_ATOMS: atom_id res chain seq x y z
N MET A 1 45.81 -6.55 18.89
CA MET A 1 44.44 -6.61 19.44
C MET A 1 43.59 -5.68 18.59
N LEU A 2 43.02 -6.19 17.49
CA LEU A 2 42.15 -5.40 16.60
C LEU A 2 40.70 -5.69 16.97
N LEU A 3 40.07 -4.74 17.68
CA LEU A 3 38.64 -4.72 17.93
C LEU A 3 37.92 -4.38 16.62
N GLY A 4 37.48 -5.42 15.91
CA GLY A 4 36.58 -5.27 14.78
C GLY A 4 35.20 -4.86 15.26
N LEU A 5 34.83 -3.61 15.01
CA LEU A 5 33.46 -3.11 15.13
C LEU A 5 32.58 -3.81 14.07
N GLN A 6 32.06 -5.00 14.40
CA GLN A 6 30.92 -5.57 13.68
C GLN A 6 29.66 -4.81 14.11
N SER A 7 29.39 -3.69 13.45
CA SER A 7 28.04 -3.12 13.44
C SER A 7 27.22 -3.90 12.42
N CYS A 8 26.73 -5.07 12.83
CA CYS A 8 25.58 -5.68 12.18
C CYS A 8 24.35 -5.12 12.88
N ALA A 9 23.73 -4.09 12.31
CA ALA A 9 22.33 -3.79 12.59
C ALA A 9 21.51 -4.98 12.05
N LEU A 10 21.45 -6.06 12.84
CA LEU A 10 20.69 -7.26 12.53
C LEU A 10 19.22 -6.91 12.81
N PHE A 11 18.55 -6.28 11.85
CA PHE A 11 17.10 -6.34 11.82
C PHE A 11 16.73 -7.82 11.87
N LYS A 12 16.04 -8.26 12.93
CA LYS A 12 15.65 -9.66 13.08
C LYS A 12 14.55 -9.93 12.06
N ASP A 13 14.92 -10.42 10.89
CA ASP A 13 13.97 -10.83 9.84
C ASP A 13 13.18 -12.07 10.29
N ILE A 14 12.00 -11.83 10.87
CA ILE A 14 11.09 -12.90 11.29
C ILE A 14 10.35 -13.45 10.07
N LYS A 15 10.14 -14.78 10.02
CA LYS A 15 9.51 -15.46 8.88
C LYS A 15 8.05 -14.99 8.71
N VAL A 16 7.73 -14.41 7.55
CA VAL A 16 6.35 -14.32 7.05
C VAL A 16 5.84 -15.76 6.82
N SER A 17 4.56 -16.02 7.11
CA SER A 17 3.96 -17.33 6.85
C SER A 17 4.16 -17.71 5.39
N SER A 18 4.41 -18.99 5.11
CA SER A 18 4.44 -19.50 3.74
C SER A 18 3.06 -19.53 3.09
N SER A 19 1.97 -19.38 3.85
CA SER A 19 0.61 -19.24 3.33
C SER A 19 0.28 -17.76 3.06
N PRO A 20 -0.13 -17.40 1.83
CA PRO A 20 -0.65 -16.08 1.53
C PRO A 20 -1.82 -15.66 2.43
N GLU A 21 -2.72 -16.58 2.75
CA GLU A 21 -3.94 -16.39 3.55
C GLU A 21 -3.59 -15.98 4.97
N GLU A 22 -2.61 -16.63 5.58
CA GLU A 22 -2.12 -16.26 6.91
C GLU A 22 -1.33 -14.94 6.88
N ALA A 23 -0.53 -14.71 5.83
CA ALA A 23 0.25 -13.48 5.68
C ALA A 23 -0.66 -12.25 5.51
N LYS A 24 -1.73 -12.39 4.74
CA LYS A 24 -2.75 -11.37 4.47
C LYS A 24 -3.43 -10.83 5.74
N ARG A 25 -3.67 -11.68 6.73
CA ARG A 25 -4.26 -11.28 8.03
C ARG A 25 -3.43 -10.25 8.80
N ARG A 26 -2.15 -10.10 8.47
CA ARG A 26 -1.20 -9.16 9.09
C ARG A 26 -1.14 -7.80 8.39
N ILE A 27 -1.89 -7.63 7.29
CA ILE A 27 -2.05 -6.33 6.65
C ILE A 27 -2.84 -5.43 7.60
N CYS A 28 -2.31 -4.24 7.83
CA CYS A 28 -2.84 -3.27 8.78
C CYS A 28 -3.10 -1.96 8.05
N LEU A 29 -4.32 -1.45 8.10
CA LEU A 29 -4.70 -0.21 7.45
C LEU A 29 -4.67 0.99 8.39
N ASN A 30 -4.66 0.75 9.71
CA ASN A 30 -4.41 1.78 10.72
C ASN A 30 -2.91 1.89 10.97
N SER A 31 -2.24 2.89 10.39
CA SER A 31 -0.80 3.01 10.54
C SER A 31 -0.30 4.43 10.41
N GLU A 32 0.92 4.68 10.89
CA GLU A 32 1.62 5.92 10.65
C GLU A 32 3.10 5.70 10.34
N GLY A 33 3.70 6.67 9.68
CA GLY A 33 5.11 6.63 9.39
C GLY A 33 5.57 7.60 8.31
N LYS A 34 6.55 7.13 7.55
CA LYS A 34 7.14 7.85 6.42
C LYS A 34 6.87 7.07 5.16
N GLY A 35 6.81 7.74 4.03
CA GLY A 35 6.66 7.08 2.76
C GLY A 35 7.40 7.77 1.64
N ARG A 36 7.34 7.14 0.48
CA ARG A 36 7.90 7.62 -0.76
C ARG A 36 6.86 7.49 -1.85
N PHE A 37 6.53 8.61 -2.46
CA PHE A 37 5.72 8.67 -3.65
C PHE A 37 6.63 8.60 -4.87
N ILE A 38 6.28 7.79 -5.85
CA ILE A 38 7.00 7.56 -7.09
C ILE A 38 6.06 7.96 -8.21
N PHE A 39 6.48 8.89 -9.06
CA PHE A 39 5.69 9.34 -10.20
C PHE A 39 6.61 9.65 -11.37
N ALA A 40 6.42 8.94 -12.50
CA ALA A 40 7.24 9.09 -13.70
C ALA A 40 8.76 9.12 -13.38
N GLY A 41 9.23 8.21 -12.52
CA GLY A 41 10.63 8.11 -12.08
C GLY A 41 11.07 9.12 -11.00
N GLN A 42 10.30 10.16 -10.71
CA GLN A 42 10.59 11.08 -9.60
C GLN A 42 10.15 10.50 -8.26
N LYS A 43 10.87 10.86 -7.19
CA LYS A 43 10.64 10.34 -5.84
C LYS A 43 10.46 11.48 -4.84
N HIS A 44 9.32 11.49 -4.15
CA HIS A 44 8.99 12.49 -3.13
C HIS A 44 8.79 11.80 -1.79
N VAL A 45 9.45 12.29 -0.74
CA VAL A 45 9.29 11.74 0.61
C VAL A 45 8.17 12.45 1.35
N PHE A 46 7.40 11.71 2.13
CA PHE A 46 6.29 12.25 2.90
C PHE A 46 6.18 11.59 4.29
N SER A 47 5.43 12.23 5.17
CA SER A 47 4.85 11.63 6.37
C SER A 47 3.42 11.20 6.09
N TYR A 48 2.94 10.15 6.75
CA TYR A 48 1.54 9.79 6.62
C TYR A 48 0.96 9.26 7.91
N GLN A 49 -0.37 9.37 8.00
CA GLN A 49 -1.21 8.70 8.98
C GLN A 49 -2.41 8.11 8.24
N SER A 50 -2.81 6.89 8.56
CA SER A 50 -3.91 6.21 7.93
C SER A 50 -4.83 5.57 8.96
N SER A 51 -6.12 5.52 8.64
CA SER A 51 -7.17 4.94 9.46
C SER A 51 -8.20 4.26 8.58
N PHE A 52 -8.56 3.04 8.94
CA PHE A 52 -9.69 2.26 8.49
C PHE A 52 -10.73 2.26 9.60
N VAL A 53 -11.95 2.64 9.24
CA VAL A 53 -13.14 2.62 10.09
C VAL A 53 -14.08 1.59 9.50
N GLU A 54 -14.28 0.48 10.22
CA GLU A 54 -15.06 -0.66 9.74
C GLU A 54 -16.55 -0.31 9.60
N GLU A 55 -17.09 0.49 10.52
CA GLU A 55 -18.49 0.93 10.51
C GLU A 55 -18.82 1.75 9.26
N ASP A 56 -17.87 2.57 8.80
CA ASP A 56 -18.00 3.41 7.61
C ASP A 56 -17.52 2.69 6.33
N LEU A 57 -16.99 1.46 6.45
CA LEU A 57 -16.30 0.73 5.38
C LEU A 57 -15.33 1.63 4.60
N LYS A 58 -14.55 2.41 5.34
CA LYS A 58 -13.75 3.50 4.79
C LYS A 58 -12.33 3.47 5.30
N TRP A 59 -11.39 3.51 4.38
CA TRP A 59 -9.99 3.77 4.68
C TRP A 59 -9.64 5.18 4.20
N ALA A 60 -8.88 5.91 5.01
CA ALA A 60 -8.35 7.21 4.66
C ALA A 60 -6.90 7.34 5.13
N SER A 61 -6.09 8.04 4.34
CA SER A 61 -4.75 8.45 4.69
C SER A 61 -4.56 9.93 4.46
N ILE A 62 -3.97 10.60 5.44
CA ILE A 62 -3.45 11.96 5.33
C ILE A 62 -1.96 11.86 5.04
N ILE A 63 -1.52 12.56 4.01
CA ILE A 63 -0.14 12.58 3.52
C ILE A 63 0.39 13.99 3.66
N ASP A 64 1.53 14.14 4.32
CA ASP A 64 2.20 15.41 4.57
C ASP A 64 3.52 15.45 3.81
N PHE A 65 3.53 16.22 2.72
CA PHE A 65 4.73 16.51 1.95
C PHE A 65 5.38 17.78 2.52
N PRO A 66 6.67 17.71 2.94
CA PRO A 66 7.36 18.86 3.53
C PRO A 66 7.33 20.15 2.69
N VAL A 67 7.22 20.03 1.36
CA VAL A 67 7.27 21.14 0.41
C VAL A 67 5.91 21.45 -0.23
N TYR A 68 5.01 20.47 -0.30
CA TYR A 68 3.75 20.58 -1.07
C TYR A 68 2.52 20.71 -0.17
N GLY A 69 2.68 20.52 1.14
CA GLY A 69 1.60 20.57 2.09
C GLY A 69 0.89 19.22 2.20
N ARG A 70 -0.36 19.29 2.66
CA ARG A 70 -1.15 18.12 3.04
C ARG A 70 -2.05 17.68 1.89
N GLU A 71 -1.99 16.40 1.57
CA GLU A 71 -2.89 15.71 0.66
C GLU A 71 -3.61 14.57 1.40
N SER A 72 -4.64 14.01 0.78
CA SER A 72 -5.37 12.87 1.30
C SER A 72 -5.67 11.84 0.22
N ILE A 73 -5.78 10.59 0.65
CA ILE A 73 -6.35 9.48 -0.12
C ILE A 73 -7.46 8.91 0.76
N SER A 74 -8.61 8.61 0.18
CA SER A 74 -9.65 7.86 0.86
C SER A 74 -10.29 6.87 -0.11
N VAL A 75 -10.62 5.69 0.39
CA VAL A 75 -11.30 4.64 -0.35
C VAL A 75 -12.46 4.17 0.51
N GLU A 76 -13.64 4.14 -0.07
CA GLU A 76 -14.88 3.78 0.62
C GLU A 76 -15.62 2.71 -0.18
N TRP A 77 -16.22 1.75 0.52
CA TRP A 77 -17.03 0.72 -0.13
C TRP A 77 -18.50 1.15 -0.23
N ASP A 78 -18.97 1.33 -1.46
CA ASP A 78 -20.38 1.53 -1.77
C ASP A 78 -21.09 0.16 -1.81
N SER A 79 -21.73 -0.20 -0.70
CA SER A 79 -22.49 -1.44 -0.56
C SER A 79 -23.64 -1.58 -1.56
N SER A 80 -24.22 -0.46 -2.02
CA SER A 80 -25.34 -0.48 -2.97
C SER A 80 -24.90 -0.87 -4.37
N LYS A 81 -23.73 -0.38 -4.79
CA LYS A 81 -23.13 -0.68 -6.10
C LYS A 81 -22.16 -1.85 -6.07
N LYS A 82 -21.81 -2.36 -4.89
CA LYS A 82 -20.80 -3.39 -4.67
C LYS A 82 -19.45 -3.02 -5.29
N THR A 83 -19.05 -1.76 -5.08
CA THR A 83 -17.79 -1.21 -5.61
C THR A 83 -17.10 -0.36 -4.56
N ALA A 84 -15.77 -0.29 -4.62
CA ALA A 84 -15.02 0.73 -3.90
C ALA A 84 -14.99 2.02 -4.74
N ILE A 85 -14.84 3.17 -4.06
CA ILE A 85 -14.71 4.49 -4.67
C ILE A 85 -13.54 5.20 -4.01
N THR A 86 -12.57 5.64 -4.80
CA THR A 86 -11.43 6.45 -4.33
C THR A 86 -11.72 7.94 -4.47
N ASN A 87 -11.40 8.71 -3.44
CA ASN A 87 -11.24 10.16 -3.50
C ASN A 87 -9.84 10.51 -3.02
N ALA A 88 -9.03 11.10 -3.90
CA ALA A 88 -7.66 11.45 -3.59
C ALA A 88 -7.27 12.82 -4.12
N SER A 89 -6.49 13.56 -3.32
CA SER A 89 -6.09 14.94 -3.62
C SER A 89 -4.64 15.02 -4.11
N TYR A 90 -4.21 14.12 -4.99
CA TYR A 90 -2.84 14.05 -5.52
C TYR A 90 -2.40 15.29 -6.33
N GLU A 91 -3.28 16.28 -6.47
CA GLU A 91 -3.17 17.38 -7.40
C GLU A 91 -1.92 18.24 -7.16
N GLN A 92 -1.49 18.49 -5.92
CA GLN A 92 -0.34 19.39 -5.68
C GLN A 92 1.00 18.72 -6.00
N ALA A 93 1.14 17.43 -5.68
CA ALA A 93 2.32 16.64 -6.05
C ALA A 93 2.42 16.42 -7.57
N LEU A 94 1.28 16.34 -8.27
CA LEU A 94 1.20 16.13 -9.72
C LEU A 94 1.33 17.42 -10.54
N LEU A 95 0.75 18.53 -10.07
CA LEU A 95 0.70 19.81 -10.82
C LEU A 95 2.08 20.42 -11.09
N LYS A 96 3.08 20.15 -10.25
CA LYS A 96 4.46 20.64 -10.43
C LYS A 96 5.30 19.76 -11.38
N ASN A 97 4.80 18.59 -11.77
CA ASN A 97 5.42 17.66 -12.71
C ASN A 97 4.62 17.51 -14.01
N THR A 98 3.84 18.54 -14.35
CA THR A 98 2.78 18.57 -15.37
C THR A 98 3.20 18.24 -16.81
N GLN A 99 4.48 18.21 -17.15
CA GLN A 99 4.90 17.78 -18.48
C GLN A 99 4.71 16.26 -18.63
N GLY A 100 3.60 15.86 -19.25
CA GLY A 100 3.33 14.46 -19.60
C GLY A 100 2.48 13.67 -18.60
N LEU A 101 1.69 14.34 -17.77
CA LEU A 101 0.76 13.66 -16.87
C LEU A 101 -0.39 13.03 -17.66
N ASP A 102 -0.41 11.69 -17.75
CA ASP A 102 -1.54 10.97 -18.33
C ASP A 102 -2.65 10.79 -17.27
N PRO A 103 -3.85 11.36 -17.45
CA PRO A 103 -4.97 11.16 -16.53
C PRO A 103 -5.31 9.68 -16.32
N ARG A 104 -5.10 8.83 -17.33
CA ARG A 104 -5.38 7.39 -17.25
C ARG A 104 -4.50 6.68 -16.22
N LEU A 105 -3.30 7.19 -15.95
CA LEU A 105 -2.43 6.66 -14.90
C LEU A 105 -3.01 6.92 -13.52
N LEU A 106 -3.68 8.06 -13.31
CA LEU A 106 -4.35 8.37 -12.04
C LEU A 106 -5.61 7.55 -11.85
N ASP A 107 -6.39 7.36 -12.92
CA ASP A 107 -7.55 6.48 -12.90
C ASP A 107 -7.13 5.04 -12.59
N SER A 108 -6.03 4.57 -13.19
CA SER A 108 -5.43 3.27 -12.88
C SER A 108 -4.94 3.19 -11.43
N ALA A 109 -4.40 4.28 -10.88
CA ALA A 109 -3.96 4.31 -9.48
C ALA A 109 -5.16 4.23 -8.53
N ASN A 110 -6.25 4.92 -8.83
CA ASN A 110 -7.51 4.81 -8.08
C ASN A 110 -8.07 3.39 -8.13
N GLN A 111 -8.10 2.76 -9.31
CA GLN A 111 -8.52 1.36 -9.47
C GLN A 111 -7.62 0.40 -8.66
N MET A 112 -6.31 0.66 -8.59
CA MET A 112 -5.40 -0.14 -7.75
C MET A 112 -5.79 -0.06 -6.27
N TRP A 113 -6.09 1.14 -5.76
CA TRP A 113 -6.55 1.33 -4.39
C TRP A 113 -7.90 0.66 -4.13
N GLU A 114 -8.85 0.79 -5.06
CA GLU A 114 -10.18 0.18 -4.98
C GLU A 114 -10.11 -1.34 -4.95
N THR A 115 -9.32 -1.95 -5.85
CA THR A 115 -9.14 -3.40 -5.93
C THR A 115 -8.46 -3.94 -4.67
N PHE A 116 -7.43 -3.24 -4.18
CA PHE A 116 -6.78 -3.61 -2.92
C PHE A 116 -7.74 -3.51 -1.72
N PHE A 117 -8.50 -2.42 -1.61
CA PHE A 117 -9.42 -2.21 -0.50
C PHE A 117 -10.55 -3.24 -0.50
N LYS A 118 -11.12 -3.53 -1.68
CA LYS A 118 -12.09 -4.62 -1.84
C LYS A 118 -11.53 -5.96 -1.37
N ASP A 119 -10.32 -6.32 -1.80
CA ASP A 119 -9.68 -7.56 -1.39
C ASP A 119 -9.43 -7.60 0.14
N PHE A 120 -9.02 -6.48 0.75
CA PHE A 120 -8.89 -6.37 2.20
C PHE A 120 -10.23 -6.65 2.93
N LEU A 121 -11.33 -6.05 2.48
CA LEU A 121 -12.66 -6.27 3.07
C LEU A 121 -13.12 -7.73 2.93
N ILE A 122 -12.85 -8.38 1.78
CA ILE A 122 -13.14 -9.81 1.57
C ILE A 122 -12.33 -10.65 2.58
N GLN A 123 -11.04 -10.37 2.73
CA GLN A 123 -10.16 -11.13 3.62
C GLN A 123 -10.55 -11.04 5.09
N LYS A 124 -11.07 -9.88 5.52
CA LYS A 124 -11.59 -9.66 6.87
C LYS A 124 -13.01 -10.21 7.05
N ASN A 125 -13.60 -10.81 6.01
CA ASN A 125 -15.00 -11.29 5.97
C ASN A 125 -16.03 -10.19 6.25
N ILE A 126 -15.71 -8.92 5.97
CA ILE A 126 -16.61 -7.78 6.15
C ILE A 126 -17.63 -7.72 5.01
N ILE A 127 -17.21 -8.10 3.81
CA ILE A 127 -18.09 -8.25 2.64
C ILE A 127 -18.08 -9.70 2.15
N SER A 128 -19.26 -10.24 1.82
CA SER A 128 -19.44 -11.61 1.30
C SER A 128 -19.69 -11.64 -0.22
N ASP A 129 -19.56 -12.83 -0.82
CA ASP A 129 -19.96 -13.10 -2.21
C ASP A 129 -19.23 -12.27 -3.27
N GLN A 130 -18.00 -11.85 -2.97
CA GLN A 130 -17.11 -11.15 -3.88
C GLN A 130 -15.84 -11.96 -4.09
N THR A 131 -15.29 -11.90 -5.31
CA THR A 131 -14.00 -12.49 -5.62
C THR A 131 -12.92 -11.42 -5.63
N SER A 132 -11.74 -11.81 -5.17
CA SER A 132 -10.53 -11.00 -5.32
C SER A 132 -9.97 -11.19 -6.72
N GLN A 133 -9.52 -10.08 -7.31
CA GLN A 133 -8.75 -10.09 -8.56
C GLN A 133 -7.25 -10.27 -8.30
N ILE A 134 -6.81 -10.16 -7.04
CA ILE A 134 -5.39 -10.14 -6.69
C ILE A 134 -4.87 -11.57 -6.61
N LYS A 135 -3.88 -11.88 -7.45
CA LYS A 135 -3.12 -13.13 -7.39
C LYS A 135 -2.06 -13.01 -6.32
N TRP A 136 -2.30 -13.63 -5.17
CA TRP A 136 -1.40 -13.60 -4.03
C TRP A 136 -0.35 -14.71 -4.08
N SER A 137 0.88 -14.40 -3.67
CA SER A 137 1.95 -15.38 -3.46
C SER A 137 2.88 -14.92 -2.33
N VAL A 138 3.57 -15.87 -1.70
CA VAL A 138 4.63 -15.58 -0.75
C VAL A 138 5.96 -16.03 -1.35
N GLN A 139 6.93 -15.12 -1.43
CA GLN A 139 8.28 -15.41 -1.90
C GLN A 139 9.29 -14.69 -1.01
N ASN A 140 10.40 -15.33 -0.64
CA ASN A 140 11.47 -14.69 0.16
C ASN A 140 10.99 -13.96 1.44
N LYS A 141 9.98 -14.52 2.13
CA LYS A 141 9.33 -13.91 3.31
C LYS A 141 8.64 -12.57 3.01
N GLU A 142 8.20 -12.35 1.78
CA GLU A 142 7.42 -11.20 1.36
C GLU A 142 6.09 -11.69 0.79
N LEU A 143 5.01 -10.96 1.07
CA LEU A 143 3.70 -11.21 0.46
C LEU A 143 3.59 -10.32 -0.77
N PHE A 144 3.26 -10.93 -1.90
CA PHE A 144 3.10 -10.27 -3.19
C PHE A 144 1.68 -10.49 -3.72
N GLY A 145 1.07 -9.42 -4.20
CA GLY A 145 -0.17 -9.45 -4.97
C GLY A 145 0.06 -8.82 -6.34
N SER A 146 -0.54 -9.41 -7.37
CA SER A 146 -0.50 -8.88 -8.74
C SER A 146 -1.89 -8.95 -9.38
N PHE A 147 -2.22 -7.95 -10.19
CA PHE A 147 -3.45 -7.89 -10.99
C PHE A 147 -3.29 -6.88 -12.12
N ASP A 148 -4.06 -7.05 -13.19
CA ASP A 148 -3.97 -6.22 -14.39
C ASP A 148 -4.98 -5.07 -14.31
N ILE A 149 -4.56 -3.85 -14.67
CA ILE A 149 -5.40 -2.65 -14.79
C ILE A 149 -5.09 -2.00 -16.13
N GLU A 150 -6.02 -2.12 -17.09
CA GLU A 150 -5.85 -1.61 -18.45
C GLU A 150 -4.52 -2.06 -19.10
N GLU A 151 -3.58 -1.14 -19.28
CA GLU A 151 -2.26 -1.34 -19.87
C GLU A 151 -1.13 -1.51 -18.85
N TYR A 152 -1.46 -1.50 -17.55
CA TYR A 152 -0.53 -1.59 -16.43
C TYR A 152 -0.69 -2.89 -15.63
N GLU A 153 0.41 -3.38 -15.08
CA GLU A 153 0.39 -4.39 -14.02
C GLU A 153 0.44 -3.68 -12.65
N ALA A 154 -0.59 -3.88 -11.83
CA ALA A 154 -0.58 -3.45 -10.44
C ALA A 154 0.14 -4.49 -9.57
N ARG A 155 1.13 -4.05 -8.81
CA ARG A 155 1.86 -4.86 -7.84
C ARG A 155 1.71 -4.28 -6.44
N VAL A 156 1.26 -5.13 -5.53
CA VAL A 156 1.26 -4.85 -4.09
C VAL A 156 2.27 -5.77 -3.40
N LYS A 157 3.10 -5.22 -2.53
CA LYS A 157 4.12 -5.98 -1.81
C LYS A 157 4.14 -5.58 -0.34
N PHE A 158 4.23 -6.57 0.53
CA PHE A 158 4.26 -6.41 1.98
C PHE A 158 5.50 -7.09 2.55
N LEU A 159 6.39 -6.29 3.15
CA LEU A 159 7.65 -6.76 3.75
C LEU A 159 7.61 -6.61 5.27
N ASN A 160 7.87 -7.72 5.97
CA ASN A 160 7.85 -7.76 7.43
C ASN A 160 9.25 -7.49 8.01
N VAL A 161 9.57 -6.20 8.20
CA VAL A 161 10.84 -5.76 8.81
C VAL A 161 10.74 -5.51 10.32
N VAL A 162 9.52 -5.44 10.88
CA VAL A 162 9.25 -4.99 12.25
C VAL A 162 8.32 -6.00 12.92
N SER A 163 8.86 -6.92 13.72
CA SER A 163 8.05 -7.99 14.28
C SER A 163 7.30 -7.57 15.56
N GLN A 164 5.98 -7.40 15.46
CA GLN A 164 4.94 -7.75 16.46
C GLN A 164 3.59 -7.90 15.72
N GLY A 165 3.54 -8.73 14.68
CA GLY A 165 2.30 -9.03 13.94
C GLY A 165 1.95 -8.14 12.74
N HIS A 166 2.75 -7.12 12.42
CA HIS A 166 2.54 -6.21 11.29
C HIS A 166 3.67 -6.28 10.25
N PHE A 167 3.45 -5.72 9.06
CA PHE A 167 4.54 -5.49 8.09
C PHE A 167 5.15 -4.12 8.34
N GLY A 168 6.45 -3.96 8.09
CA GLY A 168 7.14 -2.67 8.24
C GLY A 168 7.26 -1.89 6.93
N ARG A 169 6.80 -2.47 5.82
CA ARG A 169 6.75 -1.78 4.53
C ARG A 169 5.64 -2.31 3.64
N PHE A 170 4.85 -1.40 3.07
CA PHE A 170 3.87 -1.65 2.02
C PHE A 170 4.29 -0.93 0.74
N ASP A 171 4.32 -1.65 -0.37
CA ASP A 171 4.58 -1.09 -1.69
C ASP A 171 3.34 -1.28 -2.55
N PHE A 172 2.87 -0.20 -3.17
CA PHE A 172 1.80 -0.19 -4.17
C PHE A 172 2.38 0.42 -5.44
N LYS A 173 2.36 -0.29 -6.57
CA LYS A 173 2.99 0.16 -7.81
C LYS A 173 2.14 -0.17 -9.02
N LEU A 174 2.10 0.74 -9.97
CA LEU A 174 1.69 0.48 -11.35
C LEU A 174 2.94 0.43 -12.22
N ILE A 175 3.07 -0.67 -12.94
CA ILE A 175 4.23 -0.95 -13.78
C ILE A 175 3.75 -1.00 -15.23
N ASP A 176 4.51 -0.37 -16.12
CA ASP A 176 4.27 -0.45 -17.57
C ASP A 176 4.71 -1.80 -18.16
N LYS A 177 4.60 -1.95 -19.49
CA LYS A 177 4.94 -3.19 -20.19
C LYS A 177 6.44 -3.46 -20.20
N GLU A 178 7.24 -2.41 -20.06
CA GLU A 178 8.69 -2.41 -20.00
C GLU A 178 9.21 -2.79 -18.60
N GLY A 179 8.34 -2.77 -17.58
CA GLY A 179 8.69 -3.14 -16.21
C GLY A 179 9.04 -1.94 -15.33
N GLU A 180 8.86 -0.71 -15.81
CA GLU A 180 9.18 0.52 -15.10
C GLU A 180 8.00 1.02 -14.25
N PRO A 181 8.25 1.52 -13.02
CA PRO A 181 7.20 2.04 -12.15
C PRO A 181 6.75 3.42 -12.62
N MET A 182 5.56 3.48 -13.21
CA MET A 182 4.92 4.73 -13.66
C MET A 182 4.28 5.49 -12.48
N PHE A 183 3.70 4.74 -11.55
CA PHE A 183 3.16 5.22 -10.29
C PHE A 183 3.61 4.30 -9.17
N GLY A 184 3.89 4.85 -7.99
CA GLY A 184 4.06 4.02 -6.81
C GLY A 184 3.97 4.77 -5.50
N MET A 185 3.51 4.08 -4.47
CA MET A 185 3.53 4.54 -3.10
C MET A 185 4.17 3.47 -2.22
N GLU A 186 5.25 3.84 -1.55
CA GLU A 186 5.93 2.98 -0.59
C GLU A 186 5.71 3.56 0.79
N LEU A 187 5.10 2.79 1.69
CA LEU A 187 4.78 3.19 3.06
C LEU A 187 5.68 2.41 4.00
N ILE A 188 6.49 3.13 4.78
CA ILE A 188 7.25 2.55 5.90
C ILE A 188 6.37 2.61 7.14
N VAL A 189 5.83 1.44 7.49
CA VAL A 189 4.89 1.25 8.59
C VAL A 189 5.70 1.12 9.86
N ARG A 190 5.63 2.13 10.73
CA ARG A 190 6.31 2.12 12.03
C ARG A 190 5.43 1.50 13.10
N ASP A 191 4.18 1.93 13.11
CA ASP A 191 3.20 1.55 14.11
C ASP A 191 1.95 1.05 13.38
N CYS A 192 1.56 -0.19 13.67
CA CYS A 192 0.22 -0.68 13.37
C CYS A 192 -0.66 -0.43 14.59
N LEU A 193 -1.74 0.32 14.40
CA LEU A 193 -2.64 0.72 15.48
C LEU A 193 -3.80 -0.27 15.67
N GLU A 194 -3.89 -1.32 14.84
CA GLU A 194 -4.80 -2.45 15.05
C GLU A 194 -4.27 -3.36 16.16
N LYS A 195 -5.13 -3.78 17.10
CA LYS A 195 -4.76 -4.80 18.08
C LYS A 195 -4.63 -6.15 17.36
N PRO A 196 -3.52 -6.88 17.49
CA PRO A 196 -3.41 -8.19 16.88
C PRO A 196 -4.35 -9.17 17.59
N GLU A 197 -5.35 -9.67 16.87
CA GLU A 197 -6.10 -10.86 17.26
C GLU A 197 -5.26 -12.09 16.89
N PHE A 198 -4.81 -12.84 17.90
CA PHE A 198 -4.09 -14.11 17.76
C PHE A 198 -5.01 -15.27 18.13
#